data_AF-A0A3M9ZJQ5-F1
#
_entry.id   AF-A0A3M9ZJQ5-F1
#
_cell.length_a   1.000
_cell.length_b   1.000
_cell.length_c   1.000
_cell.angle_alpha   90.00
_cell.angle_beta   90.00
_cell.angle_gamma   90.00
#
_symmetry.space_group_name_H-M   'P 1'
#
loop_
_entity.id
_entity.type
_entity.pdbx_description
1 polymer ?
#
loop_
_entity_poly.entity_id
_entity_poly.type
_entity_poly.pdbx_seq_one_letter_code
_entity_poly.pdbx_strand_id
1 'polypeptide(L)'
;MIGKDDPEPTLADHGATMKMLREGAGGDEQALAEIEEWGRRRERRLPALRAFAALLRRHGLAGAGTDRVTRDFVVGQCFAIATGHGLDIMDYVYRDSQSGPLAALMLIDLHAVGPDASESTDGLFPDAASERAFLEEVRGKSRAELGRMARDAVIPERERLFP
;
A
#
# COMPACT_ATOMS: atom_id res chain seq x y z
N MET A 1 -2.08 24.99 -3.83
CA MET A 1 -0.73 24.42 -3.90
C MET A 1 -0.83 22.99 -3.43
N ILE A 2 -0.37 22.04 -4.23
CA ILE A 2 -0.20 20.65 -3.80
C ILE A 2 0.91 20.67 -2.74
N GLY A 3 0.58 20.36 -1.50
CA GLY A 3 1.53 20.22 -0.42
C GLY A 3 2.49 19.07 -0.69
N LYS A 4 3.69 19.13 -0.10
CA LYS A 4 4.71 18.07 -0.22
C LYS A 4 4.21 16.68 0.25
N ASP A 5 3.11 16.67 0.99
CA ASP A 5 2.50 15.49 1.62
C ASP A 5 1.23 15.02 0.90
N ASP A 6 0.77 15.77 -0.11
CA ASP A 6 -0.42 15.44 -0.89
C ASP A 6 -0.12 14.29 -1.87
N PRO A 7 -1.13 13.47 -2.21
CA PRO A 7 -0.97 12.45 -3.23
C PRO A 7 -0.61 13.08 -4.57
N GLU A 8 0.18 12.36 -5.37
CA GLU A 8 0.54 12.80 -6.73
C GLU A 8 -0.74 12.92 -7.56
N PRO A 9 -1.12 14.11 -8.06
CA PRO A 9 -2.44 14.33 -8.64
C PRO A 9 -2.78 13.38 -9.79
N THR A 10 -1.80 13.13 -10.66
CA THR A 10 -1.96 12.21 -11.80
C THR A 10 -2.16 10.77 -11.36
N LEU A 11 -1.60 10.38 -10.21
CA LEU A 11 -1.74 9.03 -9.67
C LEU A 11 -3.01 8.88 -8.81
N ALA A 12 -3.43 9.95 -8.14
CA ALA A 12 -4.68 9.99 -7.37
C ALA A 12 -5.92 9.80 -8.26
N ASP A 13 -5.87 10.32 -9.49
CA ASP A 13 -6.91 10.13 -10.51
C ASP A 13 -6.71 8.79 -11.24
N HIS A 14 -7.65 7.87 -11.07
CA HIS A 14 -7.62 6.56 -11.69
C HIS A 14 -7.59 6.65 -13.23
N GLY A 15 -8.43 7.50 -13.83
CA GLY A 15 -8.53 7.64 -15.28
C GLY A 15 -7.25 8.23 -15.88
N ALA A 16 -6.67 9.25 -15.24
CA ALA A 16 -5.41 9.84 -15.63
C ALA A 16 -4.25 8.85 -15.50
N THR A 17 -4.21 8.07 -14.42
CA THR A 17 -3.22 7.00 -14.24
C THR A 17 -3.31 5.96 -15.35
N MET A 18 -4.52 5.47 -15.64
CA MET A 18 -4.76 4.46 -16.68
C MET A 18 -4.39 4.99 -18.07
N LYS A 19 -4.71 6.26 -18.36
CA LYS A 19 -4.31 6.91 -19.61
C LYS A 19 -2.78 6.96 -19.76
N MET A 20 -2.09 7.44 -18.72
CA MET A 20 -0.62 7.53 -18.72
C MET A 20 0.04 6.16 -18.93
N LEU A 21 -0.45 5.11 -18.27
CA LEU A 21 0.10 3.76 -18.41
C LEU A 21 -0.12 3.18 -19.81
N ARG A 22 -1.32 3.35 -20.38
CA ARG A 22 -1.63 2.92 -21.76
C ARG A 22 -0.74 3.63 -22.77
N GLU A 23 -0.55 4.94 -22.62
CA GLU A 23 0.37 5.72 -23.48
C GLU A 23 1.81 5.19 -23.37
N GLY A 24 2.25 4.79 -22.18
CA GLY A 24 3.56 4.17 -21.95
C GLY A 24 3.72 2.78 -22.56
N ALA A 25 2.65 1.97 -22.59
CA ALA A 25 2.65 0.66 -23.24
C ALA A 25 2.64 0.73 -24.78
N GLY A 26 2.13 1.83 -25.35
CA GLY A 26 2.07 2.01 -26.79
C GLY A 26 1.22 0.94 -27.48
N GLY A 27 1.80 0.23 -28.44
CA GLY A 27 1.14 -0.83 -29.21
C GLY A 27 1.36 -2.25 -28.70
N ASP A 28 1.96 -2.43 -27.51
CA ASP A 28 2.18 -3.75 -26.93
C ASP A 28 0.87 -4.31 -26.35
N GLU A 29 0.26 -5.27 -27.05
CA GLU A 29 -1.01 -5.88 -26.67
C GLU A 29 -0.95 -6.59 -25.31
N GLN A 30 0.18 -7.22 -24.98
CA GLN A 30 0.34 -7.92 -23.70
C GLN A 30 0.43 -6.90 -22.57
N ALA A 31 1.26 -5.86 -22.71
CA ALA A 31 1.39 -4.81 -21.71
C ALA A 31 0.05 -4.09 -21.47
N LEU A 32 -0.72 -3.84 -22.55
CA LEU A 32 -2.06 -3.26 -22.43
C LEU A 32 -3.02 -4.16 -21.66
N ALA A 33 -3.03 -5.47 -21.93
CA ALA A 33 -3.88 -6.42 -21.19
C ALA A 33 -3.51 -6.47 -19.69
N GLU A 34 -2.22 -6.44 -19.37
CA GLU A 34 -1.73 -6.40 -17.98
C GLU A 34 -2.13 -5.09 -17.27
N ILE A 35 -2.04 -3.95 -17.97
CA ILE A 35 -2.47 -2.65 -17.45
C ILE A 35 -3.98 -2.64 -17.16
N GLU A 36 -4.81 -3.14 -18.07
CA GLU A 36 -6.27 -3.20 -17.88
C GLU A 36 -6.66 -4.05 -16.67
N GLU A 37 -6.03 -5.22 -16.52
CA GLU A 37 -6.26 -6.09 -15.37
C GLU A 37 -5.81 -5.41 -14.07
N TRP A 38 -4.64 -4.78 -14.06
CA TRP A 38 -4.17 -4.01 -12.92
C TRP A 38 -5.11 -2.85 -12.58
N GLY A 39 -5.65 -2.15 -13.57
CA GLY A 39 -6.61 -1.06 -13.42
C GLY A 39 -7.87 -1.51 -12.70
N ARG A 40 -8.50 -2.60 -13.16
CA ARG A 40 -9.67 -3.18 -12.48
C ARG A 40 -9.40 -3.51 -11.01
N ARG A 41 -8.21 -4.04 -10.71
CA ARG A 41 -7.81 -4.32 -9.31
C ARG A 41 -7.53 -3.04 -8.52
N ARG A 42 -7.00 -1.99 -9.16
CA ARG A 42 -6.70 -0.69 -8.53
C ARG A 42 -7.94 -0.04 -7.93
N GLU A 43 -9.09 -0.14 -8.60
CA GLU A 43 -10.35 0.43 -8.10
C GLU A 43 -10.75 -0.14 -6.74
N ARG A 44 -10.50 -1.43 -6.49
CA ARG A 44 -10.73 -2.04 -5.17
C ARG A 44 -9.63 -1.69 -4.17
N ARG A 45 -8.39 -1.57 -4.64
CA ARG A 45 -7.19 -1.32 -3.79
C ARG A 45 -7.13 0.08 -3.21
N LEU A 46 -7.49 1.10 -3.98
CA LEU A 46 -7.32 2.49 -3.53
C LEU A 46 -8.16 2.83 -2.27
N PRO A 47 -9.45 2.48 -2.17
CA PRO A 47 -10.22 2.71 -0.95
C PRO A 47 -9.61 2.03 0.28
N ALA A 48 -9.20 0.76 0.15
CA ALA A 48 -8.57 0.02 1.25
C ALA A 48 -7.24 0.65 1.68
N LEU A 49 -6.40 1.09 0.73
CA LEU A 49 -5.16 1.80 1.05
C LEU A 49 -5.39 3.17 1.69
N ARG A 50 -6.42 3.92 1.26
CA ARG A 50 -6.79 5.20 1.89
C ARG A 50 -7.24 4.99 3.33
N ALA A 51 -8.13 4.03 3.55
CA ALA A 51 -8.57 3.62 4.87
C ALA A 51 -7.37 3.18 5.75
N PHE A 52 -6.46 2.36 5.20
CA PHE A 52 -5.29 1.92 5.93
C PHE A 52 -4.32 3.07 6.27
N ALA A 53 -4.07 3.98 5.33
CA ALA A 53 -3.26 5.18 5.58
C ALA A 53 -3.90 6.09 6.64
N ALA A 54 -5.23 6.21 6.63
CA ALA A 54 -6.01 6.95 7.63
C ALA A 54 -5.87 6.33 9.03
N LEU A 55 -5.97 5.00 9.14
CA LEU A 55 -5.72 4.26 10.38
C LEU A 55 -4.33 4.58 10.93
N LEU A 56 -3.29 4.46 10.10
CA LEU A 56 -1.91 4.76 10.52
C LEU A 56 -1.74 6.22 10.96
N ARG A 57 -2.40 7.17 10.29
CA ARG A 57 -2.37 8.58 10.69
C ARG A 57 -3.05 8.81 12.04
N ARG A 58 -4.24 8.22 12.28
CA ARG A 58 -4.97 8.34 13.55
C ARG A 58 -4.16 7.84 14.74
N HIS A 59 -3.33 6.82 14.52
CA HIS A 59 -2.47 6.25 15.55
C HIS A 59 -1.05 6.84 15.59
N GLY A 60 -0.79 7.91 14.83
CA GLY A 60 0.50 8.61 14.85
C GLY A 60 1.68 7.83 14.23
N LEU A 61 1.39 6.77 13.46
CA LEU A 61 2.40 5.96 12.76
C LEU A 61 2.86 6.64 11.46
N ALA A 62 1.94 7.35 10.79
CA ALA A 62 2.22 8.20 9.63
C ALA A 62 1.70 9.62 9.91
N GLY A 63 2.50 10.42 10.63
CA GLY A 63 2.10 11.74 11.13
C GLY A 63 1.97 12.82 10.04
N ALA A 64 1.27 13.90 10.36
CA ALA A 64 1.22 15.10 9.52
C ALA A 64 2.63 15.69 9.36
N GLY A 65 3.01 16.11 8.15
CA GLY A 65 4.36 16.61 7.84
C GLY A 65 5.40 15.53 7.53
N THR A 66 5.00 14.25 7.53
CA THR A 66 5.86 13.16 7.04
C THR A 66 5.95 13.28 5.53
N ASP A 67 7.17 13.41 5.00
CA ASP A 67 7.38 13.47 3.56
C ASP A 67 6.82 12.22 2.88
N ARG A 68 6.33 12.38 1.64
CA ARG A 68 5.71 11.31 0.86
C ARG A 68 6.51 10.01 0.82
N VAL A 69 7.83 10.08 0.63
CA VAL A 69 8.68 8.88 0.53
C VAL A 69 8.70 8.13 1.86
N THR A 70 8.87 8.84 2.98
CA THR A 70 8.84 8.23 4.31
C THR A 70 7.45 7.67 4.63
N ARG A 71 6.39 8.38 4.28
CA ARG A 71 5.00 7.93 4.47
C ARG A 71 4.75 6.63 3.70
N ASP A 72 5.07 6.62 2.40
CA ASP A 72 4.84 5.47 1.53
C ASP A 72 5.64 4.25 2.01
N PHE A 73 6.86 4.46 2.50
CA PHE A 73 7.64 3.42 3.15
C PHE A 73 6.91 2.85 4.37
N VAL A 74 6.50 3.70 5.31
CA VAL A 74 5.82 3.26 6.55
C VAL A 74 4.51 2.55 6.24
N VAL A 75 3.68 3.11 5.37
CA VAL A 75 2.41 2.51 4.96
C VAL A 75 2.67 1.13 4.33
N GLY A 76 3.66 1.03 3.44
CA GLY A 76 4.03 -0.24 2.81
C GLY A 76 4.51 -1.31 3.79
N GLN A 77 5.39 -0.96 4.74
CA GLN A 77 5.87 -1.91 5.75
C GLN A 77 4.74 -2.36 6.68
N CYS A 78 3.95 -1.41 7.18
CA CYS A 78 2.81 -1.70 8.04
C CYS A 78 1.76 -2.55 7.33
N PHE A 79 1.52 -2.31 6.04
CA PHE A 79 0.57 -3.11 5.25
C PHE A 79 1.05 -4.57 5.16
N ALA A 80 2.34 -4.79 4.90
CA ALA A 80 2.91 -6.14 4.86
C ALA A 80 2.86 -6.86 6.22
N ILE A 81 2.99 -6.14 7.33
CA ILE A 81 2.84 -6.72 8.68
C ILE A 81 1.37 -7.05 8.96
N ALA A 82 0.45 -6.17 8.57
CA ALA A 82 -0.97 -6.31 8.82
C ALA A 82 -1.60 -7.54 8.15
N THR A 83 -1.02 -8.08 7.07
CA THR A 83 -1.50 -9.33 6.45
C THR A 83 -1.41 -10.52 7.41
N GLY A 84 -0.38 -10.55 8.27
CA GLY A 84 -0.25 -11.54 9.35
C GLY A 84 -1.33 -11.42 10.43
N HIS A 85 -2.04 -10.29 10.46
CA HIS A 85 -3.20 -10.02 11.33
C HIS A 85 -4.53 -10.12 10.57
N GLY A 86 -4.54 -10.78 9.42
CA GLY A 86 -5.78 -11.05 8.68
C GLY A 86 -6.28 -9.88 7.83
N LEU A 87 -5.50 -8.81 7.64
CA LEU A 87 -5.77 -7.85 6.57
C LEU A 87 -5.78 -8.60 5.24
N ASP A 88 -6.92 -8.56 4.54
CA ASP A 88 -7.07 -9.27 3.27
C ASP A 88 -5.99 -8.78 2.28
N ILE A 89 -5.26 -9.74 1.71
CA ILE A 89 -4.18 -9.43 0.78
C ILE A 89 -4.84 -8.97 -0.50
N MET A 90 -4.82 -7.66 -0.70
CA MET A 90 -5.37 -7.03 -1.90
C MET A 90 -4.51 -7.31 -3.14
N ASP A 91 -4.51 -8.54 -3.68
CA ASP A 91 -3.83 -8.98 -4.92
C ASP A 91 -2.38 -8.48 -5.13
N TYR A 92 -1.72 -7.98 -4.09
CA TYR A 92 -0.38 -7.42 -4.17
C TYR A 92 0.61 -8.57 -4.13
N VAL A 93 1.32 -8.80 -5.24
CA VAL A 93 2.39 -9.79 -5.29
C VAL A 93 3.67 -9.15 -4.75
N TYR A 94 4.12 -9.60 -3.58
CA TYR A 94 5.41 -9.20 -3.04
C TYR A 94 6.55 -9.97 -3.70
N ARG A 95 7.58 -9.27 -4.21
CA ARG A 95 8.77 -9.89 -4.84
C ARG A 95 10.07 -9.37 -4.22
N ASP A 96 10.53 -10.03 -3.17
CA ASP A 96 11.72 -9.64 -2.40
C ASP A 96 13.02 -9.66 -3.23
N SER A 97 13.15 -10.57 -4.21
CA SER A 97 14.41 -10.83 -4.92
C SER A 97 14.63 -10.03 -6.21
N GLN A 98 13.68 -9.20 -6.65
CA GLN A 98 13.84 -8.38 -7.86
C GLN A 98 13.73 -6.87 -7.60
N SER A 99 13.04 -6.43 -6.54
CA SER A 99 12.77 -5.00 -6.36
C SER A 99 12.26 -4.61 -4.96
N GLY A 100 12.82 -5.21 -3.89
CA GLY A 100 12.49 -4.87 -2.51
C GLY A 100 11.00 -4.99 -2.16
N PRO A 101 10.57 -4.53 -0.98
CA PRO A 101 9.16 -4.52 -0.64
C PRO A 101 8.40 -3.61 -1.63
N LEU A 102 7.54 -4.19 -2.47
CA LEU A 102 6.43 -3.52 -3.20
C LEU A 102 6.72 -2.91 -4.60
N ALA A 103 7.93 -3.12 -5.11
CA ALA A 103 8.44 -3.03 -6.49
C ALA A 103 8.01 -1.96 -7.52
N ALA A 104 6.74 -1.66 -7.82
CA ALA A 104 6.41 -0.54 -8.73
C ALA A 104 4.93 -0.16 -8.68
N LEU A 105 4.05 -1.12 -8.91
CA LEU A 105 2.62 -0.87 -9.04
C LEU A 105 1.96 -0.46 -7.72
N MET A 106 2.40 -1.06 -6.61
CA MET A 106 1.98 -0.59 -5.28
C MET A 106 2.60 0.77 -4.94
N LEU A 107 3.80 1.10 -5.43
CA LEU A 107 4.33 2.46 -5.26
C LEU A 107 3.43 3.48 -5.95
N ILE A 108 2.90 3.19 -7.15
CA ILE A 108 1.91 4.04 -7.83
C ILE A 108 0.65 4.20 -6.96
N ASP A 109 0.16 3.12 -6.33
CA ASP A 109 -0.99 3.18 -5.43
C ASP A 109 -0.70 3.97 -4.14
N LEU A 110 0.50 3.82 -3.55
CA LEU A 110 0.93 4.57 -2.36
C LEU A 110 1.08 6.07 -2.64
N HIS A 111 1.58 6.44 -3.82
CA HIS A 111 1.65 7.83 -4.25
C HIS A 111 0.25 8.43 -4.51
N ALA A 112 -0.75 7.60 -4.77
CA ALA A 112 -2.14 8.00 -5.03
C ALA A 112 -2.98 8.20 -3.77
N VAL A 113 -2.47 7.82 -2.59
CA VAL A 113 -3.18 7.99 -1.32
C VAL A 113 -2.59 9.14 -0.51
N GLY A 114 -3.48 10.06 -0.11
CA GLY A 114 -3.20 11.03 0.94
C GLY A 114 -3.60 10.45 2.29
N PRO A 115 -2.93 10.80 3.39
CA PRO A 115 -3.32 10.32 4.70
C PRO A 115 -4.51 11.14 5.19
N ASP A 116 -5.71 10.96 4.64
CA ASP A 116 -6.91 11.64 5.14
C ASP A 116 -7.45 10.90 6.37
N ALA A 117 -7.29 11.49 7.55
CA ALA A 117 -7.74 10.86 8.80
C ALA A 117 -9.27 10.75 8.94
N SER A 118 -10.05 11.35 8.03
CA SER A 118 -11.51 11.27 8.03
C SER A 118 -12.08 10.03 7.31
N GLU A 119 -11.25 9.31 6.54
CA GLU A 119 -11.66 8.09 5.83
C GLU A 119 -12.13 6.99 6.79
N SER A 120 -13.20 6.26 6.44
CA SER A 120 -13.62 5.12 7.26
C SER A 120 -12.54 4.04 7.27
N THR A 121 -12.30 3.42 8.44
CA THR A 121 -11.36 2.30 8.62
C THR A 121 -12.08 0.97 8.82
N ASP A 122 -13.41 0.97 8.76
CA ASP A 122 -14.24 -0.20 9.04
C ASP A 122 -14.00 -1.31 8.00
N GLY A 123 -13.90 -2.56 8.48
CA GLY A 123 -13.78 -3.73 7.62
C GLY A 123 -12.39 -3.95 7.00
N LEU A 124 -11.36 -3.19 7.41
CA LEU A 124 -9.96 -3.48 7.04
C LEU A 124 -9.47 -4.81 7.62
N PHE A 125 -9.81 -5.06 8.89
CA PHE A 125 -9.44 -6.28 9.61
C PHE A 125 -10.67 -7.18 9.79
N PRO A 126 -10.46 -8.50 10.00
CA PRO A 126 -11.58 -9.43 10.21
C PRO A 126 -12.34 -9.12 11.50
N ASP A 127 -11.66 -8.57 12.51
CA ASP A 127 -12.25 -8.10 13.75
C ASP A 127 -11.39 -7.01 14.43
N ALA A 128 -11.96 -6.37 15.45
CA ALA A 128 -11.30 -5.34 16.24
C ALA A 128 -10.12 -5.86 17.09
N ALA A 129 -10.05 -7.17 17.36
CA ALA A 129 -8.95 -7.76 18.11
C ALA A 129 -7.70 -7.86 17.24
N SER A 130 -7.87 -8.25 15.98
CA SER A 130 -6.85 -8.34 14.96
C SER A 130 -6.27 -6.96 14.62
N GLU A 131 -7.14 -5.95 14.45
CA GLU A 131 -6.70 -4.56 14.28
C GLU A 131 -5.86 -4.09 15.48
N ARG A 132 -6.30 -4.37 16.70
CA ARG A 132 -5.58 -3.97 17.92
C ARG A 132 -4.23 -4.66 18.03
N ALA A 133 -4.17 -5.97 17.76
CA ALA A 133 -2.94 -6.74 17.80
C ALA A 133 -1.90 -6.17 16.82
N PHE A 134 -2.33 -5.88 15.59
CA PHE A 134 -1.51 -5.19 14.59
C PHE A 134 -0.98 -3.84 15.12
N LEU A 135 -1.88 -2.97 15.61
CA LEU A 135 -1.52 -1.64 16.09
C LEU A 135 -0.57 -1.68 17.28
N GLU A 136 -0.71 -2.65 18.18
CA GLU A 136 0.19 -2.87 19.31
C GLU A 136 1.57 -3.36 18.84
N GLU A 137 1.62 -4.24 17.85
CA GLU A 137 2.87 -4.78 17.31
C GLU A 137 3.74 -3.70 16.65
N VAL A 138 3.14 -2.80 15.87
CA VAL A 138 3.87 -1.74 15.15
C VAL A 138 4.12 -0.48 15.98
N ARG A 139 3.49 -0.35 17.15
CA ARG A 139 3.61 0.84 17.99
C ARG A 139 5.06 1.07 18.45
N GLY A 140 5.54 2.30 18.24
CA GLY A 140 6.86 2.74 18.70
C GLY A 140 8.04 2.13 17.95
N LYS A 141 7.80 1.36 16.87
CA LYS A 141 8.86 0.76 16.05
C LYS A 141 9.51 1.81 15.16
N SER A 142 10.84 1.77 15.08
CA SER A 142 11.60 2.54 14.11
C SER A 142 11.38 2.01 12.69
N ARG A 143 11.69 2.83 11.68
CA ARG A 143 11.64 2.42 10.25
C ARG A 143 12.46 1.16 9.97
N ALA A 144 13.62 1.02 10.62
CA ALA A 144 14.47 -0.15 10.45
C ALA A 144 13.87 -1.41 11.09
N GLU A 145 13.16 -1.29 12.21
CA GLU A 145 12.42 -2.40 12.82
C GLU A 145 11.23 -2.80 11.96
N LEU A 146 10.42 -1.85 11.51
CA LEU A 146 9.31 -2.10 10.59
C LEU A 146 9.78 -2.82 9.32
N GLY A 147 10.91 -2.39 8.75
CA GLY A 147 11.49 -3.04 7.56
C GLY A 147 11.96 -4.48 7.80
N ARG A 148 12.44 -4.81 9.01
CA ARG A 148 12.78 -6.19 9.37
C ARG A 148 11.52 -7.04 9.57
N MET A 149 10.56 -6.53 10.34
CA MET A 149 9.29 -7.23 10.60
C MET A 149 8.51 -7.50 9.32
N ALA A 150 8.42 -6.51 8.42
CA ALA A 150 7.76 -6.68 7.13
C ALA A 150 8.45 -7.76 6.27
N ARG A 151 9.79 -7.80 6.26
CA ARG A 151 10.53 -8.87 5.58
C ARG A 151 10.20 -10.24 6.15
N ASP A 152 10.16 -10.35 7.48
CA ASP A 152 9.84 -11.60 8.17
C ASP A 152 8.37 -12.01 7.99
N ALA A 153 7.44 -11.09 7.77
CA ALA A 153 6.05 -11.42 7.43
C ALA A 153 5.92 -11.92 5.98
N VAL A 154 6.70 -11.32 5.08
CA VAL A 154 6.67 -11.60 3.65
C VAL A 154 7.32 -12.92 3.28
N ILE A 155 8.50 -13.23 3.85
CA ILE A 155 9.25 -14.44 3.48
C ILE A 155 8.39 -15.70 3.70
N PRO A 156 7.72 -15.87 4.86
CA PRO A 156 6.76 -16.96 5.08
C PRO A 156 5.60 -16.97 4.09
N GLU A 157 5.02 -15.80 3.76
CA GLU A 157 3.91 -15.75 2.81
C GLU A 157 4.35 -16.12 1.39
N ARG A 158 5.57 -15.75 1.00
CA ARG A 158 6.16 -16.17 -0.28
C ARG A 158 6.33 -17.70 -0.33
N GLU A 159 6.80 -18.33 0.73
CA GLU A 159 6.88 -19.80 0.82
C GLU A 159 5.50 -20.46 0.69
N ARG A 160 4.43 -19.78 1.16
CA ARG A 160 3.05 -20.24 1.01
C ARG A 160 2.52 -20.15 -0.43
N LEU A 161 2.84 -19.05 -1.12
CA LEU A 161 2.37 -18.78 -2.49
C LEU A 161 3.18 -19.53 -3.56
N PHE A 162 4.43 -19.90 -3.25
CA PHE A 162 5.34 -20.60 -4.15
C PHE A 162 5.97 -21.82 -3.44
N PRO A 163 5.17 -22.87 -3.15
CA PRO A 163 5.64 -24.09 -2.47
C PRO A 163 6.62 -24.92 -3.31
#